data_AF-A0A0Q8GS99-F1
#
_entry.id   AF-A0A0Q8GS99-F1
#
_cell.length_a   1.000
_cell.length_b   1.000
_cell.length_c   1.000
_cell.angle_alpha   90.00
_cell.angle_beta   90.00
_cell.angle_gamma   90.00
#
_symmetry.space_group_name_H-M   'P 1'
#
loop_
_entity.id
_entity.type
_entity.pdbx_description
1 polymer ?
#
loop_
_entity_poly.entity_id
_entity_poly.type
_entity_poly.pdbx_seq_one_letter_code
_entity_poly.pdbx_strand_id
1 'polypeptide(L)'
;MLLFHREPALRRTAAEVARALYLQEPAVAELLRALCGAGILACDDACYWYAPSEALARSVDRLDQAYRDNLVGVTHLIHDATQKSAMRFSEAFRWRKDK
;
A
#
# COMPACT_ATOMS: atom_id res chain seq x y z
N MET A 1 -1.70 -0.47 -4.00
CA MET A 1 -1.83 0.75 -3.17
C MET A 1 -1.17 1.96 -3.82
N LEU A 2 0.12 1.87 -4.22
CA LEU A 2 0.83 2.99 -4.86
C LEU A 2 0.21 3.48 -6.18
N LEU A 3 -0.45 2.60 -6.93
CA LEU A 3 -1.14 2.96 -8.18
C LEU A 3 -2.21 4.05 -7.96
N PHE A 4 -3.10 3.87 -6.98
CA PHE A 4 -4.15 4.83 -6.65
C PHE A 4 -3.61 6.08 -5.96
N HIS A 5 -2.55 5.93 -5.16
CA HIS A 5 -1.90 7.05 -4.50
C HIS A 5 -1.25 8.04 -5.50
N ARG A 6 -0.70 7.54 -6.61
CA ARG A 6 -0.08 8.40 -7.65
C ARG A 6 -1.09 9.17 -8.50
N GLU A 7 -2.30 8.64 -8.66
CA GLU A 7 -3.37 9.25 -9.45
C GLU A 7 -4.67 9.27 -8.64
N PRO A 8 -4.76 10.09 -7.56
CA PRO A 8 -5.85 9.99 -6.58
C PRO A 8 -7.22 10.40 -7.14
N ALA A 9 -7.25 11.24 -8.18
CA ALA A 9 -8.48 11.65 -8.85
C ALA A 9 -9.07 10.56 -9.76
N LEU A 10 -8.30 9.51 -10.06
CA LEU A 10 -8.68 8.54 -11.06
C LEU A 10 -9.47 7.39 -10.44
N ARG A 11 -10.67 7.19 -10.96
CA ARG A 11 -11.50 6.03 -10.66
C ARG A 11 -11.07 4.87 -11.56
N ARG A 12 -10.94 3.68 -10.98
CA ARG A 12 -10.54 2.47 -11.71
C ARG A 12 -11.48 1.32 -11.39
N THR A 13 -11.71 0.47 -12.37
CA THR A 13 -12.35 -0.84 -12.18
C THR A 13 -11.34 -1.90 -11.77
N ALA A 14 -11.82 -3.04 -11.25
CA ALA A 14 -10.96 -4.17 -10.93
C ALA A 14 -10.18 -4.69 -12.16
N ALA A 15 -10.82 -4.74 -13.32
CA ALA A 15 -10.20 -5.14 -14.59
C ALA A 15 -9.04 -4.22 -15.00
N GLU A 16 -9.21 -2.90 -14.84
CA GLU A 16 -8.14 -1.94 -15.17
C GLU A 16 -6.93 -2.09 -14.24
N VAL A 17 -7.17 -2.31 -12.95
CA VAL A 17 -6.12 -2.54 -11.96
C VAL A 17 -5.43 -3.88 -12.21
N ALA A 18 -6.19 -4.93 -12.53
CA ALA A 18 -5.66 -6.25 -12.86
C ALA A 18 -4.72 -6.20 -14.07
N ARG A 19 -5.12 -5.49 -15.12
CA ARG A 19 -4.28 -5.26 -16.30
C ARG A 19 -3.01 -4.47 -15.95
N ALA A 20 -3.12 -3.42 -15.14
CA ALA A 20 -1.96 -2.61 -14.74
C ALA A 20 -0.96 -3.36 -13.86
N LEU A 21 -1.44 -4.32 -13.06
CA LEU A 21 -0.61 -5.12 -12.16
C LEU A 21 -0.21 -6.49 -12.75
N TYR A 22 -0.67 -6.83 -13.96
CA TYR A 22 -0.53 -8.16 -14.56
C TYR A 22 -1.01 -9.30 -13.64
N LEU A 23 -2.12 -9.07 -12.94
CA LEU A 23 -2.74 -10.02 -12.00
C LEU A 23 -4.08 -10.52 -12.51
N GLN A 24 -4.59 -11.59 -11.91
CA GLN A 24 -5.93 -12.11 -12.19
C GLN A 24 -7.00 -11.22 -11.54
N GLU A 25 -8.05 -10.90 -12.29
CA GLU A 25 -9.11 -9.98 -11.86
C GLU A 25 -9.81 -10.40 -10.55
N PRO A 26 -10.15 -11.69 -10.31
CA PRO A 26 -10.79 -12.08 -9.05
C PRO A 26 -9.94 -11.78 -7.81
N ALA A 27 -8.63 -12.03 -7.88
CA ALA A 27 -7.69 -11.74 -6.80
C ALA A 27 -7.55 -10.23 -6.56
N VAL A 28 -7.57 -9.43 -7.64
CA VAL A 28 -7.55 -7.97 -7.54
C VAL A 28 -8.85 -7.44 -6.96
N ALA A 29 -10.00 -7.98 -7.34
CA ALA A 29 -11.29 -7.58 -6.79
C ALA A 29 -11.39 -7.87 -5.29
N GLU A 30 -10.86 -9.01 -4.81
CA GLU A 30 -10.72 -9.29 -3.38
C GLU A 30 -9.83 -8.28 -2.66
N LEU A 31 -8.65 -8.00 -3.22
CA LEU A 31 -7.73 -7.01 -2.66
C LEU A 31 -8.36 -5.61 -2.59
N LEU A 32 -9.05 -5.18 -3.65
CA LEU A 32 -9.70 -3.86 -3.70
C LEU A 32 -10.81 -3.74 -2.66
N ARG A 33 -11.63 -4.79 -2.47
CA ARG A 33 -12.63 -4.83 -1.39
C ARG A 33 -12.00 -4.72 -0.01
N ALA A 34 -10.89 -5.43 0.23
CA ALA A 34 -10.16 -5.32 1.50
C ALA A 34 -9.62 -3.91 1.74
N LEU A 35 -9.09 -3.24 0.72
CA LEU A 35 -8.62 -1.86 0.80
C LEU A 35 -9.75 -0.85 1.06
N CYS A 36 -10.96 -1.14 0.56
CA CYS A 36 -12.15 -0.33 0.89
C CYS A 36 -12.58 -0.53 2.34
N GLY A 37 -12.62 -1.79 2.80
CA GLY A 37 -12.89 -2.10 4.21
C GLY A 37 -11.88 -1.49 5.19
N ALA A 38 -10.63 -1.33 4.75
CA ALA A 38 -9.58 -0.66 5.51
C ALA A 38 -9.62 0.88 5.42
N GLY A 39 -10.56 1.46 4.65
CA GLY A 39 -10.69 2.90 4.47
C GLY A 39 -9.54 3.55 3.70
N ILE A 40 -8.81 2.79 2.88
CA ILE A 40 -7.75 3.31 1.99
C ILE A 40 -8.34 3.79 0.66
N LEU A 41 -9.31 3.02 0.16
CA LEU A 41 -10.06 3.35 -1.05
C LEU A 41 -11.52 3.58 -0.69
N ALA A 42 -12.20 4.39 -1.48
CA ALA A 42 -13.65 4.36 -1.56
C ALA A 42 -14.07 3.50 -2.76
N CYS A 43 -15.25 2.88 -2.64
CA CYS A 43 -15.84 2.06 -3.69
C CYS A 43 -17.30 2.46 -3.95
N ASP A 44 -17.67 2.45 -5.22
CA ASP A 44 -19.04 2.68 -5.69
C ASP A 44 -19.23 1.98 -7.05
N ASP A 45 -20.32 1.23 -7.23
CA ASP A 45 -20.70 0.54 -8.47
C ASP A 45 -19.52 -0.04 -9.28
N ALA A 46 -18.65 -0.81 -8.61
CA ALA A 46 -17.46 -1.45 -9.17
C ALA A 46 -16.29 -0.53 -9.58
N CYS A 47 -16.37 0.76 -9.26
CA CYS A 47 -15.27 1.72 -9.33
C CYS A 47 -14.62 1.91 -7.97
N TYR A 48 -13.31 2.10 -7.98
CA TYR A 48 -12.47 2.31 -6.81
C TYR A 48 -11.64 3.57 -7.00
N TRP A 49 -11.47 4.38 -5.94
CA TRP A 49 -10.58 5.55 -5.97
C TRP A 49 -9.93 5.80 -4.62
N TYR A 50 -8.84 6.57 -4.63
CA TYR A 50 -8.09 6.90 -3.43
C TYR A 50 -8.88 7.90 -2.58
N ALA A 51 -9.24 7.50 -1.36
CA ALA A 51 -9.96 8.35 -0.43
C ALA A 51 -9.66 7.98 1.05
N PRO A 52 -8.39 7.97 1.46
CA PRO A 52 -8.05 7.67 2.84
C PRO A 52 -8.39 8.83 3.79
N SER A 53 -8.44 8.53 5.08
CA SER A 53 -8.34 9.58 6.11
C SER A 53 -6.98 10.27 6.06
N GLU A 54 -6.91 11.51 6.55
CA GLU A 54 -5.68 12.32 6.53
C GLU A 54 -4.50 11.63 7.27
N ALA A 55 -4.78 10.95 8.38
CA ALA A 55 -3.77 10.21 9.15
C ALA A 55 -3.21 9.01 8.36
N LEU A 56 -4.08 8.34 7.62
CA LEU A 56 -3.70 7.20 6.79
C LEU A 56 -2.95 7.66 5.53
N ALA A 57 -3.39 8.75 4.89
CA ALA A 57 -2.68 9.38 3.78
C ALA A 57 -1.22 9.69 4.14
N ARG A 58 -0.99 10.38 5.26
CA ARG A 58 0.38 10.67 5.77
C ARG A 58 1.22 9.41 6.02
N SER A 59 0.58 8.30 6.35
CA SER A 59 1.29 7.04 6.58
C SER A 59 1.64 6.34 5.27
N VAL A 60 0.76 6.44 4.26
CA VAL A 60 1.02 6.01 2.89
C VAL A 60 2.14 6.84 2.24
N ASP A 61 2.14 8.15 2.43
CA ASP A 61 3.18 9.06 1.91
C ASP A 61 4.57 8.69 2.46
N ARG A 62 4.64 8.47 3.79
CA ARG A 62 5.88 8.03 4.44
C ARG A 62 6.34 6.67 3.95
N LEU A 63 5.40 5.77 3.65
CA LEU A 63 5.71 4.47 3.08
C LEU A 63 6.27 4.61 1.66
N ASP A 64 5.65 5.41 0.79
CA ASP A 64 6.15 5.66 -0.58
C ASP A 64 7.56 6.27 -0.56
N GLN A 65 7.80 7.24 0.33
CA GLN A 65 9.12 7.82 0.53
C GLN A 65 10.16 6.76 0.94
N ALA A 66 9.83 5.90 1.92
CA ALA A 66 10.73 4.82 2.35
C ALA A 66 11.00 3.77 1.25
N TYR A 67 10.01 3.46 0.40
CA TYR A 67 10.19 2.57 -0.75
C TYR A 67 11.11 3.17 -1.81
N ARG A 68 11.00 4.47 -2.08
CA ARG A 68 11.87 5.18 -3.02
C ARG A 68 13.30 5.27 -2.52
N ASP A 69 13.48 5.47 -1.22
CA ASP A 69 14.80 5.63 -0.60
C ASP A 69 15.50 4.29 -0.33
N ASN A 70 14.75 3.19 -0.15
CA ASN A 70 15.34 1.88 0.19
C ASN A 70 14.50 0.67 -0.27
N LEU A 71 14.29 0.53 -1.58
CA LEU A 71 13.53 -0.57 -2.20
C LEU A 71 14.02 -1.97 -1.77
N VAL A 72 15.34 -2.15 -1.62
CA VAL A 72 15.96 -3.43 -1.23
C VAL A 72 15.67 -3.76 0.24
N GLY A 73 15.81 -2.79 1.15
CA GLY A 73 15.55 -2.99 2.57
C GLY A 73 14.08 -3.27 2.88
N VAL A 74 13.15 -2.63 2.17
CA VAL A 74 11.71 -2.86 2.36
C VAL A 74 11.26 -4.22 1.82
N THR A 75 11.87 -4.69 0.72
CA THR A 75 11.59 -6.04 0.16
C THR A 75 12.03 -7.14 1.12
N HIS A 76 13.19 -6.98 1.77
CA HIS A 76 13.65 -7.91 2.81
C HIS A 76 12.73 -7.92 4.04
N LEU A 77 12.23 -6.76 4.47
CA LEU A 77 11.34 -6.60 5.63
C LEU A 77 9.97 -7.29 5.46
N ILE A 78 9.39 -7.26 4.26
CA ILE A 78 8.10 -7.95 4.00
C ILE A 78 8.29 -9.47 4.04
N HIS A 79 9.44 -9.96 3.55
CA HIS A 79 9.79 -11.38 3.64
C HIS A 79 10.03 -11.81 5.10
N ASP A 80 10.70 -10.98 5.91
CA ASP A 80 10.94 -11.23 7.34
C ASP A 80 9.66 -11.14 8.18
N ALA A 81 8.76 -10.19 7.91
CA ALA A 81 7.49 -10.04 8.62
C ALA A 81 6.57 -11.26 8.43
N THR A 82 6.64 -11.92 7.26
CA THR A 82 5.96 -13.19 7.01
C THR A 82 6.54 -14.38 7.79
N GLN A 83 7.74 -14.26 8.39
CA GLN A 83 8.46 -15.38 9.02
C GLN A 83 8.62 -15.31 10.56
N LYS A 84 7.83 -14.48 11.28
CA LYS A 84 7.84 -14.30 12.75
C LYS A 84 8.93 -13.34 13.27
N SER A 85 8.58 -12.07 13.46
CA SER A 85 8.99 -11.29 14.65
C SER A 85 8.46 -9.86 14.59
N ALA A 86 7.30 -9.61 15.21
CA ALA A 86 6.84 -8.26 15.53
C ALA A 86 7.82 -7.49 16.47
N MET A 87 8.78 -8.20 17.09
CA MET A 87 9.82 -7.61 17.96
C MET A 87 10.98 -6.93 17.21
N ARG A 88 11.25 -7.26 15.94
CA ARG A 88 12.30 -6.58 15.15
C ARG A 88 11.79 -5.32 14.44
N PHE A 89 10.47 -5.13 14.42
CA PHE A 89 9.80 -3.97 13.86
C PHE A 89 10.27 -2.68 14.55
N SER A 90 10.37 -2.68 15.89
CA SER A 90 10.82 -1.52 16.67
C SER A 90 12.29 -1.16 16.48
N GLU A 91 13.14 -2.12 16.09
CA GLU A 91 14.57 -1.87 15.87
C GLU A 91 14.84 -1.21 14.51
N ALA A 92 14.09 -1.57 13.46
CA ALA A 92 14.22 -0.95 12.13
C ALA A 92 13.75 0.52 12.09
N PHE A 93 12.92 0.94 13.04
CA PHE A 93 12.47 2.34 13.20
C PHE A 93 13.30 3.15 14.21
N ARG A 94 14.33 2.58 14.84
CA ARG A 94 15.34 3.39 15.55
C ARG A 94 16.22 4.08 14.50
N TRP A 95 15.69 5.21 14.02
CA TRP A 95 16.41 6.25 13.32
C TRP A 95 17.80 6.44 13.96
N ARG A 96 18.86 6.19 13.18
CA ARG A 96 20.23 6.54 13.58
C ARG A 96 20.30 8.05 13.69
N LYS A 97 20.19 8.56 14.92
CA LYS A 97 20.71 9.87 15.26
C LYS A 97 22.21 9.68 15.46
N ASP A 98 23.00 9.96 14.43
CA ASP A 98 24.44 10.07 14.60
C ASP A 98 24.94 11.33 13.87
N LYS A 99 25.35 12.28 14.73
CA LYS A 99 26.07 13.55 14.55
C LYS A 99 25.44 14.68 13.74
#